data_AF-A0A9P9XVC4-F1
#
_entry.id   AF-A0A9P9XVC4-F1
#
_cell.length_a   1.000
_cell.length_b   1.000
_cell.length_c   1.000
_cell.angle_alpha   90.00
_cell.angle_beta   90.00
_cell.angle_gamma   90.00
#
_symmetry.space_group_name_H-M   'P 1'
#
loop_
_entity.id
_entity.type
_entity.pdbx_description
1 polymer ?
#
loop_
_entity_poly.entity_id
_entity_poly.type
_entity_poly.pdbx_seq_one_letter_code
_entity_poly.pdbx_strand_id
1 'polypeptide(L)'
;MKFITVLLIMASTAAALPSMKAAVIPLQSDNEITDEFLFNITLPEFETRRGTPDTLNWETDGCTSSPDNPFGFPFLPACWRHDFGYGNYRNQSRFTTKARLKIDKKFKKDLYYQCKDSSARLVCKSLAAVYFTAVRAFGGIETGPGKRDVDWVAIYEEKVAIYEALVRDAQQEGLLPML
;
A
#
# COMPACT_ATOMS: atom_id res chain seq x y z
N MET A 1 14.04 68.51 -65.16
CA MET A 1 14.88 68.11 -64.01
C MET A 1 13.97 67.54 -62.93
N LYS A 2 14.27 66.30 -62.49
CA LYS A 2 13.81 65.55 -61.29
C LYS A 2 12.28 65.32 -61.09
N PHE A 3 11.83 64.14 -61.49
CA PHE A 3 10.68 63.44 -60.88
C PHE A 3 11.17 62.74 -59.59
N ILE A 4 10.51 62.97 -58.46
CA ILE A 4 10.74 62.23 -57.21
C ILE A 4 9.61 61.22 -57.07
N THR A 5 9.93 59.94 -57.29
CA THR A 5 9.01 58.83 -57.04
C THR A 5 9.09 58.48 -55.56
N VAL A 6 7.98 58.66 -54.83
CA VAL A 6 7.85 58.21 -53.43
C VAL A 6 7.50 56.72 -53.44
N LEU A 7 8.41 55.89 -52.93
CA LEU A 7 8.21 54.45 -52.77
C LEU A 7 7.58 54.18 -51.39
N LEU A 8 6.33 53.75 -51.36
CA LEU A 8 5.61 53.38 -50.13
C LEU A 8 5.95 51.91 -49.78
N ILE A 9 6.66 51.69 -48.67
CA ILE A 9 7.03 50.36 -48.18
C ILE A 9 5.99 49.94 -47.12
N MET A 10 5.11 49.00 -47.46
CA MET A 10 4.18 48.37 -46.51
C MET A 10 4.94 47.31 -45.70
N ALA A 11 5.34 47.62 -44.47
CA ALA A 11 5.88 46.66 -43.54
C ALA A 11 4.75 45.78 -42.96
N SER A 12 4.66 44.53 -43.42
CA SER A 12 3.75 43.54 -42.85
C SER A 12 4.35 42.97 -41.56
N THR A 13 3.79 43.32 -40.41
CA THR A 13 4.16 42.73 -39.13
C THR A 13 3.51 41.35 -39.01
N ALA A 14 4.27 40.29 -39.27
CA ALA A 14 3.86 38.92 -38.94
C ALA A 14 3.97 38.72 -37.42
N ALA A 15 2.84 38.70 -36.71
CA ALA A 15 2.80 38.30 -35.31
C ALA A 15 2.99 36.78 -35.21
N ALA A 16 4.16 36.33 -34.75
CA ALA A 16 4.40 34.94 -34.43
C ALA A 16 3.64 34.58 -33.14
N LEU A 17 2.64 33.69 -33.24
CA LEU A 17 1.99 33.12 -32.06
C LEU A 17 2.96 32.15 -31.35
N PRO A 18 3.06 32.17 -30.02
CA PRO A 18 3.81 31.16 -29.29
C PRO A 18 3.15 29.79 -29.50
N SER A 19 3.92 28.83 -30.00
CA SER A 19 3.50 27.43 -30.10
C SER A 19 3.26 26.90 -28.69
N MET A 20 2.01 26.78 -28.26
CA MET A 20 1.68 26.04 -27.04
C MET A 20 1.94 24.56 -27.31
N LYS A 21 3.13 24.08 -26.95
CA LYS A 21 3.35 22.64 -26.79
C LYS A 21 2.34 22.17 -25.74
N ALA A 22 1.35 21.39 -26.16
CA ALA A 22 0.52 20.65 -25.22
C ALA A 22 1.47 19.87 -24.31
N ALA A 23 1.42 20.12 -23.01
CA ALA A 23 2.14 19.33 -22.04
C ALA A 23 1.56 17.92 -22.08
N VAL A 24 2.29 16.99 -22.69
CA VAL A 24 1.98 15.56 -22.60
C VAL A 24 2.24 15.19 -21.14
N ILE A 25 1.19 15.10 -20.33
CA ILE A 25 1.29 14.49 -19.00
C ILE A 25 1.68 13.03 -19.26
N PRO A 26 2.83 12.55 -18.78
CA PRO A 26 3.16 11.13 -18.92
C PRO A 26 2.06 10.33 -18.24
N LEU A 27 1.43 9.41 -18.98
CA LEU A 27 0.57 8.41 -18.38
C LEU A 27 1.44 7.65 -17.37
N GLN A 28 1.09 7.70 -16.08
CA GLN A 28 1.81 6.94 -15.06
C GLN A 28 1.81 5.46 -15.46
N SER A 29 2.96 4.81 -15.34
CA SER A 29 3.06 3.37 -15.54
C SER A 29 2.35 2.62 -14.41
N ASP A 30 1.92 1.38 -14.68
CA ASP A 30 1.32 0.50 -13.66
C ASP A 30 2.21 0.35 -12.41
N ASN A 31 3.53 0.36 -12.60
CA ASN A 31 4.50 0.33 -11.50
C ASN A 31 4.39 1.57 -10.60
N GLU A 32 4.28 2.75 -11.20
CA GLU A 32 4.15 4.03 -10.48
C GLU A 32 2.80 4.11 -9.75
N ILE A 33 1.71 3.70 -10.41
CA ILE A 33 0.37 3.65 -9.79
C ILE A 33 0.35 2.68 -8.61
N THR A 34 0.96 1.49 -8.78
CA THR A 34 1.09 0.50 -7.69
C THR A 34 1.84 1.09 -6.50
N ASP A 35 2.96 1.78 -6.75
CA ASP A 35 3.76 2.36 -5.68
C ASP A 35 3.08 3.56 -5.00
N GLU A 36 2.32 4.36 -5.77
CA GLU A 36 1.45 5.40 -5.22
C GLU A 36 0.42 4.80 -4.27
N PHE A 37 -0.30 3.78 -4.73
CA PHE A 37 -1.40 3.15 -3.99
C PHE A 37 -0.92 2.46 -2.71
N LEU A 38 0.27 1.86 -2.77
CA LEU A 38 0.90 1.25 -1.61
C LEU A 38 1.46 2.27 -0.64
N PHE A 39 2.19 3.28 -1.09
CA PHE A 39 3.09 4.02 -0.19
C PHE A 39 2.78 5.50 -0.05
N ASN A 40 2.05 6.10 -0.99
CA ASN A 40 1.88 7.55 -1.04
C ASN A 40 0.45 8.01 -0.72
N ILE A 41 -0.52 7.09 -0.68
CA ILE A 41 -1.91 7.39 -0.29
C ILE A 41 -2.29 6.79 1.06
N THR A 42 -3.33 7.38 1.65
CA THR A 42 -3.92 6.88 2.90
C THR A 42 -4.63 5.54 2.68
N LEU A 43 -4.91 4.79 3.75
CA LEU A 43 -5.68 3.55 3.63
C LEU A 43 -7.13 3.80 3.13
N PRO A 44 -7.87 4.80 3.63
CA PRO A 44 -9.21 5.10 3.11
C PRO A 44 -9.22 5.53 1.63
N GLU A 45 -8.18 6.25 1.21
CA GLU A 45 -8.04 6.63 -0.19
C GLU A 45 -7.76 5.42 -1.10
N PHE A 46 -6.94 4.47 -0.64
CA PHE A 46 -6.74 3.20 -1.33
C PHE A 46 -8.06 2.44 -1.49
N GLU A 47 -8.88 2.36 -0.43
CA GLU A 47 -10.18 1.69 -0.48
C GLU A 47 -11.11 2.33 -1.51
N THR A 48 -11.13 3.67 -1.57
CA THR A 48 -11.96 4.43 -2.52
C THR A 48 -11.54 4.19 -3.98
N ARG A 49 -10.25 3.98 -4.22
CA ARG A 49 -9.68 3.77 -5.57
C ARG A 49 -9.57 2.30 -5.98
N ARG A 50 -9.96 1.38 -5.10
CA ARG A 50 -9.79 -0.06 -5.34
C ARG A 50 -10.59 -0.51 -6.57
N GLY A 51 -9.97 -1.32 -7.42
CA GLY A 51 -10.58 -1.84 -8.65
C GLY A 51 -10.37 -0.98 -9.89
N THR A 52 -9.55 0.07 -9.83
CA THR A 52 -9.18 0.90 -10.99
C THR A 52 -7.75 1.43 -10.85
N PRO A 53 -6.90 1.36 -11.90
CA PRO A 53 -7.19 0.84 -13.24
C PRO A 53 -7.27 -0.69 -13.28
N ASP A 54 -7.95 -1.24 -14.29
CA ASP A 54 -8.12 -2.68 -14.54
C ASP A 54 -6.84 -3.38 -15.01
N THR A 55 -5.82 -2.60 -15.37
CA THR A 55 -4.47 -3.08 -15.69
C THR A 55 -3.74 -3.66 -14.49
N LEU A 56 -4.15 -3.31 -13.27
CA LEU A 56 -3.55 -3.81 -12.02
C LEU A 56 -4.25 -5.06 -11.50
N ASN A 57 -3.50 -5.87 -10.75
CA ASN A 57 -4.05 -7.02 -10.05
C ASN A 57 -4.82 -6.57 -8.79
N TRP A 58 -6.12 -6.85 -8.76
CA TRP A 58 -7.02 -6.56 -7.65
C TRP A 58 -7.53 -7.80 -6.92
N GLU A 59 -7.00 -8.98 -7.25
CA GLU A 59 -7.34 -10.24 -6.56
C GLU A 59 -6.92 -10.17 -5.09
N THR A 60 -7.79 -10.67 -4.22
CA THR A 60 -7.59 -10.66 -2.77
C THR A 60 -8.46 -11.75 -2.14
N ASP A 61 -7.87 -12.52 -1.22
CA ASP A 61 -8.60 -13.39 -0.30
C ASP A 61 -8.88 -12.68 1.04
N GLY A 62 -8.49 -11.40 1.15
CA GLY A 62 -8.63 -10.60 2.34
C GLY A 62 -7.73 -11.14 3.45
N CYS A 63 -8.28 -11.31 4.65
CA CYS A 63 -7.53 -11.87 5.76
C CYS A 63 -7.72 -13.39 5.92
N THR A 64 -8.23 -14.09 4.90
CA THR A 64 -8.60 -15.52 5.02
C THR A 64 -7.40 -16.41 5.37
N SER A 65 -6.23 -16.10 4.82
CA SER A 65 -4.98 -16.82 5.13
C SER A 65 -4.21 -16.25 6.33
N SER A 66 -4.83 -15.36 7.12
CA SER A 66 -4.21 -14.69 8.28
C SER A 66 -4.54 -15.40 9.60
N PRO A 67 -3.79 -15.13 10.70
CA PRO A 67 -4.16 -15.60 12.03
C PRO A 67 -5.57 -15.19 12.44
N ASP A 68 -6.21 -15.97 13.31
CA ASP A 68 -7.59 -15.71 13.73
C ASP A 68 -7.77 -14.32 14.35
N ASN A 69 -8.91 -13.70 14.06
CA ASN A 69 -9.32 -12.40 14.61
C ASN A 69 -10.71 -12.51 15.26
N PRO A 70 -10.80 -13.20 16.40
CA PRO A 70 -12.08 -13.56 16.99
C PRO A 70 -12.84 -12.35 17.58
N PHE A 71 -12.13 -11.24 17.83
CA PHE A 71 -12.72 -10.00 18.33
C PHE A 71 -13.18 -9.04 17.21
N GLY A 72 -13.04 -9.44 15.94
CA GLY A 72 -13.54 -8.66 14.80
C GLY A 72 -12.84 -7.31 14.62
N PHE A 73 -11.55 -7.19 14.94
CA PHE A 73 -10.81 -5.96 14.65
C PHE A 73 -10.84 -5.66 13.14
N PRO A 74 -10.95 -4.40 12.69
CA PRO A 74 -11.26 -4.07 11.30
C PRO A 74 -10.04 -4.17 10.37
N PHE A 75 -9.40 -5.34 10.26
CA PHE A 75 -8.14 -5.51 9.53
C PHE A 75 -8.29 -5.71 8.02
N LEU A 76 -9.52 -5.95 7.55
CA LEU A 76 -9.80 -6.29 6.15
C LEU A 76 -9.23 -5.26 5.14
N PRO A 77 -9.35 -3.93 5.34
CA PRO A 77 -8.72 -2.97 4.44
C PRO A 77 -7.20 -3.06 4.37
N ALA A 78 -6.54 -3.38 5.48
CA ALA A 78 -5.09 -3.56 5.50
C ALA A 78 -4.68 -4.80 4.71
N CYS A 79 -5.45 -5.90 4.83
CA CYS A 79 -5.23 -7.13 4.06
C CYS A 79 -5.40 -6.87 2.55
N TRP A 80 -6.46 -6.17 2.14
CA TRP A 80 -6.65 -5.81 0.73
C TRP A 80 -5.45 -5.06 0.12
N ARG A 81 -4.86 -4.11 0.87
CA ARG A 81 -3.68 -3.39 0.39
C ARG A 81 -2.42 -4.24 0.39
N HIS A 82 -2.30 -5.17 1.33
CA HIS A 82 -1.18 -6.12 1.36
C HIS A 82 -1.22 -7.06 0.16
N ASP A 83 -2.37 -7.65 -0.14
CA ASP A 83 -2.61 -8.53 -1.29
C ASP A 83 -2.36 -7.79 -2.61
N PHE A 84 -2.89 -6.57 -2.74
CA PHE A 84 -2.62 -5.70 -3.89
C PHE A 84 -1.11 -5.52 -4.10
N GLY A 85 -0.35 -5.30 -3.03
CA GLY A 85 1.10 -5.17 -3.09
C GLY A 85 1.79 -6.46 -3.54
N TYR A 86 1.41 -7.60 -2.96
CA TYR A 86 1.99 -8.90 -3.30
C TYR A 86 1.67 -9.30 -4.75
N GLY A 87 0.41 -9.24 -5.15
CA GLY A 87 -0.05 -9.60 -6.48
C GLY A 87 0.60 -8.75 -7.57
N ASN A 88 0.58 -7.42 -7.41
CA ASN A 88 1.15 -6.52 -8.43
C ASN A 88 2.67 -6.62 -8.51
N TYR A 89 3.40 -6.65 -7.38
CA TYR A 89 4.86 -6.76 -7.45
C TYR A 89 5.32 -8.11 -8.05
N ARG A 90 4.55 -9.19 -7.86
CA ARG A 90 4.81 -10.48 -8.52
C ARG A 90 4.55 -10.40 -10.02
N ASN A 91 3.40 -9.87 -10.44
CA ASN A 91 3.06 -9.70 -11.86
C ASN A 91 4.05 -8.76 -12.58
N GLN A 92 4.56 -7.75 -11.86
CA GLN A 92 5.54 -6.78 -12.35
C GLN A 92 6.99 -7.28 -12.24
N SER A 93 7.21 -8.56 -11.90
CA SER A 93 8.53 -9.19 -11.82
C SER A 93 9.53 -8.46 -10.90
N ARG A 94 9.04 -7.81 -9.83
CA ARG A 94 9.84 -7.00 -8.89
C ARG A 94 9.66 -7.37 -7.42
N PHE A 95 9.11 -8.54 -7.13
CA PHE A 95 8.87 -9.06 -5.79
C PHE A 95 10.14 -9.62 -5.11
N THR A 96 11.07 -8.72 -4.76
CA THR A 96 12.32 -9.02 -4.04
C THR A 96 12.13 -9.07 -2.51
N THR A 97 13.11 -9.58 -1.75
CA THR A 97 13.10 -9.55 -0.27
C THR A 97 12.93 -8.15 0.30
N LYS A 98 13.57 -7.17 -0.34
CA LYS A 98 13.46 -5.76 0.05
C LYS A 98 12.08 -5.19 -0.24
N ALA A 99 11.50 -5.51 -1.40
CA ALA A 99 10.13 -5.13 -1.75
C ALA A 99 9.11 -5.75 -0.78
N ARG A 100 9.20 -7.05 -0.55
CA ARG A 100 8.38 -7.78 0.43
C ARG A 100 8.42 -7.11 1.80
N LEU A 101 9.62 -6.85 2.32
CA LEU A 101 9.77 -6.17 3.62
C LEU A 101 9.12 -4.77 3.63
N LYS A 102 9.19 -4.03 2.53
CA LYS A 102 8.56 -2.70 2.41
C LYS A 102 7.02 -2.82 2.45
N ILE A 103 6.46 -3.80 1.75
CA ILE A 103 5.02 -4.09 1.73
C ILE A 103 4.55 -4.56 3.11
N ASP A 104 5.24 -5.51 3.75
CA ASP A 104 4.88 -6.01 5.08
C ASP A 104 4.94 -4.90 6.14
N LYS A 105 5.92 -4.00 6.06
CA LYS A 105 5.99 -2.82 6.94
C LYS A 105 4.83 -1.87 6.71
N LYS A 106 4.34 -1.72 5.47
CA LYS A 106 3.16 -0.92 5.16
C LYS A 106 1.89 -1.58 5.70
N PHE A 107 1.74 -2.90 5.53
CA PHE A 107 0.68 -3.68 6.14
C PHE A 107 0.61 -3.49 7.66
N LYS A 108 1.75 -3.59 8.36
CA LYS A 108 1.79 -3.31 9.81
C LYS A 108 1.29 -1.90 10.15
N LYS A 109 1.71 -0.87 9.40
CA LYS A 109 1.24 0.50 9.62
C LYS A 109 -0.26 0.63 9.43
N ASP A 110 -0.81 -0.09 8.46
CA ASP A 110 -2.23 -0.06 8.14
C ASP A 110 -3.06 -0.79 9.18
N LEU A 111 -2.62 -1.96 9.65
CA LEU A 111 -3.24 -2.65 10.78
C LEU A 111 -3.24 -1.76 12.04
N TYR A 112 -2.13 -1.07 12.32
CA TYR A 112 -2.03 -0.15 13.45
C TYR A 112 -2.95 1.06 13.29
N TYR A 113 -3.13 1.54 12.05
CA TYR A 113 -4.10 2.59 11.73
C TYR A 113 -5.53 2.13 12.01
N GLN A 114 -5.90 0.90 11.63
CA GLN A 114 -7.21 0.32 11.90
C GLN A 114 -7.50 0.19 13.40
N CYS A 115 -6.47 0.05 14.24
CA CYS A 115 -6.62 0.04 15.69
C CYS A 115 -6.88 1.42 16.31
N LYS A 116 -6.84 2.52 15.55
CA LYS A 116 -6.96 3.86 16.13
C LYS A 116 -8.28 4.02 16.90
N ASP A 117 -9.43 3.60 16.40
CA ASP A 117 -10.71 3.86 17.10
C ASP A 117 -11.19 2.70 17.97
N SER A 118 -10.36 1.67 18.16
CA SER A 118 -10.71 0.51 18.99
C SER A 118 -10.66 0.85 20.48
N SER A 119 -11.68 0.46 21.24
CA SER A 119 -11.68 0.52 22.71
C SER A 119 -10.59 -0.38 23.31
N ALA A 120 -10.36 -1.55 22.72
CA ALA A 120 -9.28 -2.48 23.06
C ALA A 120 -8.01 -2.21 22.23
N ARG A 121 -7.62 -0.94 22.08
CA ARG A 121 -6.51 -0.50 21.21
C ARG A 121 -5.20 -1.27 21.43
N LEU A 122 -4.87 -1.60 22.68
CA LEU A 122 -3.65 -2.34 23.02
C LEU A 122 -3.70 -3.78 22.46
N VAL A 123 -4.81 -4.49 22.70
CA VAL A 123 -5.03 -5.84 22.19
C VAL A 123 -5.06 -5.85 20.66
N CYS A 124 -5.76 -4.90 20.05
CA CYS A 124 -5.79 -4.73 18.59
C CYS A 124 -4.38 -4.58 18.01
N LYS A 125 -3.56 -3.69 18.58
CA LYS A 125 -2.17 -3.51 18.10
C LYS A 125 -1.31 -4.75 18.35
N SER A 126 -1.59 -5.53 19.39
CA SER A 126 -0.91 -6.79 19.62
C SER A 126 -1.26 -7.82 18.54
N LEU A 127 -2.54 -7.99 18.20
CA LEU A 127 -2.93 -8.85 17.09
C LEU A 127 -2.35 -8.36 15.75
N ALA A 128 -2.30 -7.05 15.52
CA ALA A 128 -1.63 -6.47 14.36
C ALA A 128 -0.13 -6.84 14.30
N ALA A 129 0.54 -6.97 15.45
CA ALA A 129 1.91 -7.44 15.51
C ALA A 129 2.02 -8.93 15.14
N VAL A 130 1.07 -9.77 15.58
CA VAL A 130 0.96 -11.19 15.19
C VAL A 130 0.76 -11.33 13.67
N TYR A 131 -0.13 -10.54 13.08
CA TYR A 131 -0.36 -10.52 11.63
C TYR A 131 0.92 -10.14 10.86
N PHE A 132 1.63 -9.11 11.31
CA PHE A 132 2.89 -8.72 10.69
C PHE A 132 3.95 -9.82 10.78
N THR A 133 4.13 -10.44 11.95
CA THR A 133 5.14 -11.50 12.10
C THR A 133 4.77 -12.77 11.33
N ALA A 134 3.48 -13.08 11.20
CA ALA A 134 2.99 -14.18 10.37
C ALA A 134 3.39 -14.01 8.90
N VAL A 135 3.13 -12.85 8.28
CA VAL A 135 3.54 -12.63 6.87
C VAL A 135 5.06 -12.63 6.69
N ARG A 136 5.81 -12.22 7.71
CA ARG A 136 7.28 -12.31 7.70
C ARG A 136 7.77 -13.76 7.72
N ALA A 137 7.18 -14.58 8.59
CA ALA A 137 7.52 -15.98 8.81
C ALA A 137 7.09 -16.89 7.64
N PHE A 138 5.89 -16.69 7.09
CA PHE A 138 5.23 -17.65 6.20
C PHE A 138 4.93 -17.13 4.79
N GLY A 139 4.90 -15.80 4.58
CA GLY A 139 4.54 -15.17 3.29
C GLY A 139 5.66 -15.14 2.25
N GLY A 140 6.32 -16.27 1.98
CA GLY A 140 7.58 -16.39 1.22
C GLY A 140 7.65 -15.69 -0.14
N ILE A 141 8.87 -15.56 -0.66
CA ILE A 141 9.15 -15.23 -2.06
C ILE A 141 9.29 -16.57 -2.78
N GLU A 142 8.64 -16.71 -3.94
CA GLU A 142 8.70 -17.90 -4.81
C GLU A 142 10.12 -18.09 -5.39
N THR A 143 11.12 -18.34 -4.55
CA THR A 143 12.48 -18.76 -4.92
C THR A 143 13.12 -19.53 -3.75
N GLY A 144 12.67 -20.77 -3.53
CA GLY A 144 13.41 -21.83 -2.84
C GLY A 144 13.60 -21.72 -1.30
N PRO A 145 13.84 -22.87 -0.63
CA PRO A 145 14.05 -22.94 0.80
C PRO A 145 15.48 -22.50 1.12
N GLY A 146 15.72 -21.24 1.46
CA GLY A 146 17.09 -20.86 1.76
C GLY A 146 17.37 -19.37 1.88
N LYS A 147 16.73 -18.74 2.88
CA LYS A 147 17.28 -17.65 3.71
C LYS A 147 16.14 -17.14 4.59
N ARG A 148 15.83 -17.93 5.63
CA ARG A 148 15.04 -17.47 6.78
C ARG A 148 15.92 -16.45 7.52
N ASP A 149 15.90 -15.23 7.02
CA ASP A 149 16.58 -14.09 7.63
C ASP A 149 15.82 -13.75 8.91
N VAL A 150 16.46 -13.92 10.07
CA VAL A 150 15.92 -14.03 11.43
C VAL A 150 14.89 -15.15 11.63
N ASP A 151 14.89 -15.78 12.82
CA ASP A 151 13.87 -16.77 13.20
C ASP A 151 12.52 -16.05 13.45
N TRP A 152 11.87 -15.63 12.37
CA TRP A 152 10.56 -14.98 12.42
C TRP A 152 9.50 -15.88 13.03
N VAL A 153 9.70 -17.21 13.05
CA VAL A 153 8.78 -18.15 13.70
C VAL A 153 8.86 -17.95 15.21
N ALA A 154 10.07 -17.91 15.80
CA ALA A 154 10.23 -17.60 17.22
C ALA A 154 9.66 -16.22 17.60
N ILE A 155 9.86 -15.20 16.74
CA ILE A 155 9.28 -13.87 16.97
C ILE A 155 7.75 -13.91 16.85
N TYR A 156 7.21 -14.70 15.91
CA TYR A 156 5.78 -14.89 15.77
C TYR A 156 5.17 -15.53 17.02
N GLU A 157 5.76 -16.62 17.52
CA GLU A 157 5.35 -17.30 18.74
C GLU A 157 5.41 -16.37 19.97
N GLU A 158 6.45 -15.55 20.09
CA GLU A 158 6.55 -14.52 21.13
C GLU A 158 5.38 -13.52 21.05
N LYS A 159 5.04 -13.05 19.83
CA LYS A 159 3.91 -12.12 19.67
C LYS A 159 2.56 -12.76 19.91
N VAL A 160 2.39 -14.03 19.59
CA VAL A 160 1.19 -14.80 19.94
C VAL A 160 1.04 -14.85 21.45
N ALA A 161 2.09 -15.23 22.19
CA ALA A 161 2.05 -15.29 23.66
C ALA A 161 1.72 -13.93 24.31
N ILE A 162 2.29 -12.83 23.78
CA ILE A 162 1.99 -11.47 24.24
C ILE A 162 0.52 -11.10 23.94
N TYR A 163 0.02 -11.42 22.74
CA TYR A 163 -1.39 -11.18 22.39
C TYR A 163 -2.33 -11.94 23.32
N GLU A 164 -2.09 -13.24 23.56
CA GLU A 164 -2.91 -14.05 24.44
C GLU A 164 -2.91 -13.53 25.89
N ALA A 165 -1.77 -13.05 26.39
CA ALA A 165 -1.70 -12.43 27.71
C ALA A 165 -2.57 -11.16 27.79
N LEU A 166 -2.45 -10.27 26.81
CA LEU A 166 -3.23 -9.04 26.75
C LEU A 166 -4.73 -9.30 26.56
N VAL A 167 -5.11 -10.37 25.85
CA VAL A 167 -6.51 -10.80 25.75
C VAL A 167 -7.05 -11.19 27.13
N ARG A 168 -6.31 -12.01 27.89
CA ARG A 168 -6.73 -12.42 29.24
C ARG A 168 -6.90 -11.22 30.17
N ASP A 169 -5.95 -10.29 30.17
CA ASP A 169 -6.02 -9.08 31.00
C ASP A 169 -7.24 -8.22 30.60
N ALA A 170 -7.43 -7.96 29.30
CA ALA A 170 -8.56 -7.18 28.80
C ALA A 170 -9.92 -7.84 29.08
N GLN A 171 -9.99 -9.17 29.06
CA GLN A 171 -11.20 -9.92 29.43
C GLN A 171 -11.51 -9.80 30.94
N GLN A 172 -10.50 -9.88 31.81
CA GLN A 172 -10.65 -9.69 33.25
C GLN A 172 -11.11 -8.28 33.61
N GLU A 173 -10.65 -7.29 32.86
CA GLU A 173 -11.05 -5.88 32.99
C GLU A 173 -12.41 -5.57 32.34
N GLY A 174 -13.03 -6.54 31.65
CA GLY A 174 -14.31 -6.35 30.95
C GLY A 174 -14.21 -5.50 29.67
N LEU A 175 -12.99 -5.31 29.14
CA LEU A 175 -12.72 -4.58 27.89
C LEU A 175 -12.95 -5.44 26.64
N LEU A 176 -12.89 -6.76 26.77
CA LEU A 176 -13.19 -7.73 25.70
C LEU A 176 -14.16 -8.81 26.20
N PRO A 177 -14.99 -9.37 25.30
CA PRO A 177 -15.87 -10.48 25.65
C PRO A 177 -15.07 -11.76 25.92
N MET A 178 -15.62 -12.62 26.78
CA MET A 178 -15.17 -14.01 26.88
C MET A 178 -15.60 -14.77 25.61
N LEU A 179 -14.68 -15.54 25.04
CA LEU A 179 -14.89 -16.34 23.82
C LEU A 179 -15.03 -17.83 24.15
#